data_AF-A0A258XFM1-F1
#
_entry.id   AF-A0A258XFM1-F1
#
_cell.length_a   1.000
_cell.length_b   1.000
_cell.length_c   1.000
_cell.angle_alpha   90.00
_cell.angle_beta   90.00
_cell.angle_gamma   90.00
#
_symmetry.space_group_name_H-M   'P 1'
#
loop_
_entity.id
_entity.type
_entity.pdbx_description
1 polymer ?
#
loop_
_entity_poly.entity_id
_entity_poly.type
_entity_poly.pdbx_seq_one_letter_code
_entity_poly.pdbx_strand_id
1 'polypeptide(L)'
;MTARRSIHRAGLRSGVALALAVLASASGVKAATDAQPPLSIRNSFRIGTSGVTCTAQNAPADARLGGMFDRGYRLSCRDAAGAVGTLIAVRRAIPLQDEPTGLSGVTLSCGATGSVMIDGVGRVSAANCRDQRAQVEYKRYAVSRNGVSYLVEGLAGYDPALRLALASVFTDSRVPGEIKVATTEVTDPAAFARVQAGQLDRLGARGEGYARNNSGRFAESAEFFEALASRDRAAGGAALAEALANQGLQQSNLGNFVGSDRLLTQAGTAIARGDGLGERLLRNYRAINQLNQRKPDAALQELAKPVSAVGAIFDRESLSAGLITRPLAEQINRESSGLKRLGAVDPGLTDLERGEILDAQAVALGATAARMQGRFAEAQAGFEEATARLAKVREGRVVSTAWLRSEIEMELALLAEAQGRGDAAGASYDRALGVLQNAFPQSPALLAAEARKAAWLTRSGNEAEAGALYGRIVADSLTIPDAGSTLRDL
;
A
#
# COMPACT_ATOMS: atom_id res chain seq x y z
N MET A 1 -45.81 -11.30 50.25
CA MET A 1 -46.91 -12.06 50.88
C MET A 1 -46.76 -13.53 50.59
N THR A 2 -46.44 -14.29 51.63
CA THR A 2 -46.95 -15.65 51.98
C THR A 2 -46.81 -16.77 50.94
N ALA A 3 -45.86 -17.72 51.03
CA ALA A 3 -45.58 -18.71 52.08
C ALA A 3 -46.33 -20.06 51.91
N ARG A 4 -45.52 -21.14 52.03
CA ARG A 4 -45.84 -22.49 52.59
C ARG A 4 -46.66 -23.44 51.69
N ARG A 5 -46.50 -24.76 51.70
CA ARG A 5 -45.84 -25.77 52.59
C ARG A 5 -45.91 -27.13 51.84
N SER A 6 -44.85 -27.96 51.79
CA SER A 6 -44.61 -29.22 52.56
C SER A 6 -45.74 -30.28 52.45
N ILE A 7 -45.56 -31.62 52.49
CA ILE A 7 -44.74 -32.51 53.34
C ILE A 7 -44.76 -33.94 52.73
N HIS A 8 -43.76 -34.83 52.84
CA HIS A 8 -43.64 -36.02 53.74
C HIS A 8 -42.84 -37.11 52.98
N ARG A 9 -42.02 -38.05 53.52
CA ARG A 9 -41.68 -38.64 54.84
C ARG A 9 -40.29 -39.31 54.65
N ALA A 10 -39.29 -39.10 55.50
CA ALA A 10 -38.97 -39.83 56.74
C ALA A 10 -38.62 -41.33 56.56
N GLY A 11 -37.35 -41.67 56.84
CA GLY A 11 -36.83 -43.04 56.97
C GLY A 11 -35.41 -43.03 57.54
N LEU A 12 -35.30 -43.08 58.86
CA LEU A 12 -34.07 -43.11 59.68
C LEU A 12 -33.46 -44.52 59.67
N ARG A 13 -32.12 -44.68 59.63
CA ARG A 13 -31.32 -45.61 60.48
C ARG A 13 -29.82 -45.56 60.18
N SER A 14 -29.11 -45.02 61.17
CA SER A 14 -27.84 -45.45 61.78
C SER A 14 -26.84 -46.31 61.01
N GLY A 15 -25.57 -45.89 61.06
CA GLY A 15 -24.48 -46.85 61.30
C GLY A 15 -23.11 -46.51 60.71
N VAL A 16 -22.22 -46.05 61.58
CA VAL A 16 -20.77 -46.29 61.57
C VAL A 16 -19.88 -45.43 60.64
N ALA A 17 -19.05 -44.67 61.34
CA ALA A 17 -17.95 -43.85 60.88
C ALA A 17 -16.86 -44.63 60.13
N LEU A 18 -16.29 -44.00 59.10
CA LEU A 18 -14.86 -44.11 58.83
C LEU A 18 -14.33 -42.74 58.42
N ALA A 19 -13.53 -42.16 59.31
CA ALA A 19 -12.82 -40.92 59.09
C ALA A 19 -11.66 -41.16 58.10
N LEU A 20 -11.67 -40.44 56.98
CA LEU A 20 -10.46 -40.15 56.23
C LEU A 20 -10.19 -38.64 56.31
N ALA A 21 -9.19 -38.30 57.10
CA ALA A 21 -8.60 -36.97 57.14
C ALA A 21 -7.87 -36.72 55.80
N VAL A 22 -8.46 -35.93 54.92
CA VAL A 22 -7.75 -35.31 53.81
C VAL A 22 -7.07 -34.07 54.37
N LEU A 23 -5.77 -34.18 54.65
CA LEU A 23 -4.93 -33.01 54.90
C LEU A 23 -4.96 -32.10 53.67
N ALA A 24 -5.35 -30.85 53.92
CA ALA A 24 -5.24 -29.75 53.00
C ALA A 24 -3.75 -29.44 52.74
N SER A 25 -3.25 -29.89 51.58
CA SER A 25 -2.05 -29.33 50.97
C SER A 25 -2.49 -28.22 50.03
N ALA A 26 -2.55 -26.99 50.56
CA ALA A 26 -2.63 -25.79 49.74
C ALA A 26 -1.31 -25.59 48.98
N SER A 27 -1.09 -26.40 47.94
CA SER A 27 -0.08 -26.13 46.94
C SER A 27 -0.62 -25.02 46.05
N GLY A 28 -0.23 -23.78 46.34
CA GLY A 28 -0.45 -22.66 45.44
C GLY A 28 0.11 -23.03 44.07
N VAL A 29 -0.78 -23.26 43.10
CA VAL A 29 -0.43 -23.26 41.69
C VAL A 29 -0.01 -21.82 41.39
N LYS A 30 1.29 -21.53 41.50
CA LYS A 30 1.86 -20.38 40.81
C LYS A 30 1.52 -20.61 39.35
N ALA A 31 0.63 -19.78 38.80
CA ALA A 31 0.46 -19.66 37.37
C ALA A 31 1.87 -19.54 36.78
N ALA A 32 2.28 -20.51 35.96
CA ALA A 32 3.48 -20.38 35.18
C ALA A 32 3.28 -19.11 34.35
N THR A 33 4.04 -18.07 34.65
CA THR A 33 4.23 -16.97 33.72
C THR A 33 4.67 -17.61 32.42
N ASP A 34 3.83 -17.48 31.39
CA ASP A 34 4.05 -17.98 30.05
C ASP A 34 5.34 -17.32 29.53
N ALA A 35 6.47 -17.99 29.79
CA ALA A 35 7.79 -17.49 29.46
C ALA A 35 7.89 -17.55 27.94
N GLN A 36 7.58 -16.42 27.32
CA GLN A 36 7.67 -16.18 25.89
C GLN A 36 9.01 -16.78 25.39
N PRO A 37 8.99 -17.76 24.45
CA PRO A 37 10.22 -18.41 24.00
C PRO A 37 11.22 -17.40 23.45
N PRO A 38 12.54 -17.64 23.59
CA PRO A 38 13.56 -16.73 23.09
C PRO A 38 13.37 -16.39 21.61
N LEU A 39 13.74 -15.18 21.17
CA LEU A 39 13.54 -14.76 19.77
C LEU A 39 14.39 -15.59 18.79
N SER A 40 15.51 -16.14 19.26
CA SER A 40 16.43 -17.01 18.54
C SER A 40 15.80 -18.25 17.92
N ILE A 41 14.70 -18.76 18.48
CA ILE A 41 13.99 -19.95 17.98
C ILE A 41 12.67 -19.62 17.27
N ARG A 42 12.37 -18.33 17.05
CA ARG A 42 11.15 -17.90 16.37
C ARG A 42 11.41 -17.58 14.90
N ASN A 43 10.41 -17.88 14.07
CA ASN A 43 10.44 -17.53 12.64
C ASN A 43 10.23 -16.03 12.39
N SER A 44 9.56 -15.33 13.30
CA SER A 44 9.36 -13.89 13.22
C SER A 44 9.03 -13.28 14.58
N PHE A 45 9.20 -11.96 14.68
CA PHE A 45 8.72 -11.16 15.81
C PHE A 45 8.40 -9.72 15.41
N ARG A 46 7.47 -9.10 16.16
CA ARG A 46 7.17 -7.66 16.04
C ARG A 46 8.31 -6.85 16.64
N ILE A 47 8.75 -5.82 15.92
CA ILE A 47 9.73 -4.83 16.37
C ILE A 47 8.96 -3.68 17.03
N GLY A 48 9.37 -3.28 18.23
CA GLY A 48 8.70 -2.23 19.00
C GLY A 48 7.27 -2.59 19.43
N THR A 49 6.58 -1.58 19.96
CA THR A 49 5.25 -1.71 20.59
C THR A 49 4.22 -0.71 20.07
N SER A 50 4.66 0.46 19.59
CA SER A 50 3.80 1.55 19.10
C SER A 50 4.36 2.18 17.82
N GLY A 51 3.54 2.98 17.13
CA GLY A 51 3.87 3.55 15.83
C GLY A 51 3.67 2.57 14.68
N VAL A 52 4.49 2.70 13.64
CA VAL A 52 4.45 1.84 12.44
C VAL A 52 4.68 0.39 12.84
N THR A 53 3.86 -0.51 12.30
CA THR A 53 4.03 -1.95 12.56
C THR A 53 5.16 -2.51 11.73
N CYS A 54 6.25 -2.90 12.37
CA CYS A 54 7.39 -3.56 11.74
C CYS A 54 7.60 -4.98 12.28
N THR A 55 8.12 -5.87 11.43
CA THR A 55 8.43 -7.26 11.78
C THR A 55 9.83 -7.64 11.32
N ALA A 56 10.53 -8.42 12.15
CA ALA A 56 11.74 -9.12 11.77
C ALA A 56 11.37 -10.57 11.44
N GLN A 57 11.73 -11.01 10.24
CA GLN A 57 11.40 -12.34 9.72
C GLN A 57 12.70 -13.08 9.45
N ASN A 58 12.80 -14.34 9.86
CA ASN A 58 14.00 -15.14 9.67
C ASN A 58 14.35 -15.21 8.17
N ALA A 59 15.61 -14.97 7.83
CA ALA A 59 16.16 -14.92 6.49
C ALA A 59 17.35 -15.89 6.38
N PRO A 60 17.09 -17.22 6.39
CA PRO A 60 18.15 -18.23 6.38
C PRO A 60 18.92 -18.28 5.04
N ALA A 61 18.39 -17.65 3.99
CA ALA A 61 19.03 -17.57 2.67
C ALA A 61 19.93 -16.32 2.51
N ASP A 62 20.18 -15.56 3.58
CA ASP A 62 21.12 -14.43 3.52
C ASP A 62 22.54 -14.96 3.25
N ALA A 63 23.17 -14.46 2.18
CA ALA A 63 24.47 -14.94 1.71
C ALA A 63 25.62 -14.64 2.68
N ARG A 64 25.41 -13.80 3.69
CA ARG A 64 26.42 -13.42 4.69
C ARG A 64 26.53 -14.43 5.83
N LEU A 65 25.63 -15.40 5.89
CA LEU A 65 25.61 -16.49 6.88
C LEU A 65 26.56 -17.60 6.42
N GLY A 66 27.42 -18.07 7.32
CA GLY A 66 28.44 -19.09 7.04
C GLY A 66 28.21 -20.43 7.75
N GLY A 67 27.42 -20.47 8.83
CA GLY A 67 27.21 -21.69 9.61
C GLY A 67 25.82 -21.82 10.24
N MET A 68 25.52 -23.01 10.76
CA MET A 68 24.21 -23.35 11.36
C MET A 68 23.83 -22.53 12.61
N PHE A 69 24.78 -21.81 13.20
CA PHE A 69 24.57 -20.95 14.37
C PHE A 69 24.44 -19.47 14.00
N ASP A 70 24.61 -19.14 12.72
CA ASP A 70 24.40 -17.79 12.22
C ASP A 70 22.90 -17.57 12.02
N ARG A 71 22.45 -16.34 12.24
CA ARG A 71 21.04 -15.96 12.09
C ARG A 71 20.94 -14.75 11.19
N GLY A 72 20.03 -14.82 10.23
CA GLY A 72 19.65 -13.69 9.38
C GLY A 72 18.21 -13.30 9.63
N TYR A 73 17.92 -12.01 9.55
CA TYR A 73 16.58 -11.47 9.61
C TYR A 73 16.40 -10.41 8.54
N ARG A 74 15.23 -10.40 7.91
CA ARG A 74 14.76 -9.34 7.04
C ARG A 74 13.73 -8.50 7.79
N LEU A 75 13.92 -7.19 7.75
CA LEU A 75 13.06 -6.23 8.45
C LEU A 75 12.06 -5.66 7.45
N SER A 76 10.78 -5.72 7.78
CA SER A 76 9.68 -5.18 6.97
C SER A 76 8.78 -4.30 7.84
N CYS A 77 8.27 -3.23 7.27
CA CYS A 77 7.33 -2.32 7.92
C CYS A 77 6.08 -2.17 7.06
N ARG A 78 4.92 -1.96 7.70
CA ARG A 78 3.61 -1.91 7.04
C ARG A 78 3.50 -0.80 5.98
N ASP A 79 4.21 0.30 6.19
CA ASP A 79 4.26 1.48 5.33
C ASP A 79 5.36 1.39 4.25
N ALA A 80 6.14 0.31 4.23
CA ALA A 80 7.13 0.02 3.21
C ALA A 80 6.63 -1.10 2.29
N ALA A 81 6.78 -0.86 1.00
CA ALA A 81 6.56 -1.84 -0.06
C ALA A 81 7.65 -2.94 -0.08
N GLY A 82 8.86 -2.63 0.42
CA GLY A 82 10.01 -3.54 0.43
C GLY A 82 10.59 -3.79 1.83
N ALA A 83 11.71 -4.50 1.86
CA ALA A 83 12.47 -4.65 3.10
C ALA A 83 13.12 -3.32 3.48
N VAL A 84 12.90 -2.88 4.72
CA VAL A 84 13.48 -1.62 5.24
C VAL A 84 14.89 -1.82 5.76
N GLY A 85 15.29 -3.07 6.00
CA GLY A 85 16.62 -3.42 6.49
C GLY A 85 16.84 -4.92 6.63
N THR A 86 18.04 -5.28 7.05
CA THR A 86 18.44 -6.64 7.39
C THR A 86 19.23 -6.66 8.68
N LEU A 87 19.23 -7.80 9.36
CA LEU A 87 20.04 -8.02 10.56
C LEU A 87 20.69 -9.39 10.47
N ILE A 88 21.98 -9.47 10.74
CA ILE A 88 22.72 -10.72 10.88
C ILE A 88 23.33 -10.83 12.28
N ALA A 89 23.39 -12.05 12.81
CA ALA A 89 24.15 -12.41 13.99
C ALA A 89 25.07 -13.59 13.61
N VAL A 90 26.36 -13.31 13.47
CA VAL A 90 27.35 -14.25 12.90
C VAL A 90 28.56 -14.44 13.82
N ARG A 91 29.21 -15.60 13.75
CA ARG A 91 30.43 -15.91 14.53
C ARG A 91 31.72 -15.54 13.79
N ARG A 92 31.79 -14.31 13.30
CA ARG A 92 32.98 -13.71 12.68
C ARG A 92 33.05 -12.22 12.94
N ALA A 93 34.21 -11.62 12.71
CA ALA A 93 34.31 -10.16 12.66
C ALA A 93 33.52 -9.61 11.47
N ILE A 94 32.92 -8.43 11.65
CA ILE A 94 32.18 -7.71 10.61
C ILE A 94 32.94 -6.42 10.30
N PRO A 95 33.56 -6.27 9.11
CA PRO A 95 34.10 -4.99 8.66
C PRO A 95 32.94 -4.06 8.30
N LEU A 96 32.49 -3.23 9.26
CA LEU A 96 31.24 -2.46 9.15
C LEU A 96 31.06 -1.67 7.84
N GLN A 97 32.14 -1.08 7.32
CA GLN A 97 32.11 -0.27 6.09
C GLN A 97 32.01 -1.13 4.83
N ASP A 98 32.77 -2.23 4.79
CA ASP A 98 32.97 -3.05 3.59
C ASP A 98 32.10 -4.31 3.57
N GLU A 99 31.38 -4.61 4.65
CA GLU A 99 30.49 -5.77 4.71
C GLU A 99 29.47 -5.67 3.56
N PRO A 100 29.30 -6.74 2.76
CA PRO A 100 28.28 -6.76 1.71
C PRO A 100 26.90 -6.48 2.30
N THR A 101 26.06 -5.77 1.56
CA THR A 101 24.68 -5.59 2.00
C THR A 101 23.85 -6.85 1.72
N GLY A 102 22.93 -7.18 2.63
CA GLY A 102 21.92 -8.23 2.44
C GLY A 102 20.68 -7.74 1.68
N LEU A 103 20.63 -6.46 1.31
CA LEU A 103 19.51 -5.88 0.55
C LEU A 103 19.72 -6.06 -0.95
N SER A 104 18.74 -6.68 -1.61
CA SER A 104 18.79 -6.94 -3.04
C SER A 104 18.79 -5.64 -3.85
N GLY A 105 19.70 -5.53 -4.82
CA GLY A 105 19.76 -4.41 -5.76
C GLY A 105 20.34 -3.11 -5.19
N VAL A 106 20.86 -3.13 -3.96
CA VAL A 106 21.45 -1.97 -3.28
C VAL A 106 22.97 -2.08 -3.27
N THR A 107 23.68 -0.98 -3.53
CA THR A 107 25.14 -0.91 -3.39
C THR A 107 25.50 0.23 -2.45
N LEU A 108 25.95 -0.09 -1.23
CA LEU A 108 26.22 0.90 -0.21
C LEU A 108 27.67 1.42 -0.29
N SER A 109 27.82 2.74 -0.25
CA SER A 109 29.07 3.43 0.05
C SER A 109 29.00 4.00 1.46
N CYS A 110 29.81 3.48 2.38
CA CYS A 110 29.76 3.84 3.80
C CYS A 110 30.87 4.83 4.19
N GLY A 111 30.50 5.85 4.95
CA GLY A 111 31.44 6.83 5.52
C GLY A 111 32.24 6.28 6.71
N ALA A 112 32.98 7.17 7.36
CA ALA A 112 33.79 6.83 8.54
C ALA A 112 32.96 6.15 9.64
N THR A 113 33.57 5.16 10.32
CA THR A 113 32.93 4.49 11.46
C THR A 113 32.98 5.39 12.69
N GLY A 114 31.81 5.69 13.25
CA GLY A 114 31.63 6.34 14.54
C GLY A 114 31.09 5.39 15.61
N SER A 115 30.60 5.94 16.71
CA SER A 115 29.89 5.18 17.73
C SER A 115 28.65 5.91 18.23
N VAL A 116 27.61 5.15 18.59
CA VAL A 116 26.37 5.69 19.18
C VAL A 116 25.93 4.81 20.34
N MET A 117 25.14 5.36 21.25
CA MET A 117 24.47 4.58 22.30
C MET A 117 23.13 4.05 21.78
N ILE A 118 22.87 2.77 22.01
CA ILE A 118 21.57 2.13 21.79
C ILE A 118 21.09 1.53 23.11
N ASP A 119 19.89 1.89 23.53
CA ASP A 119 19.27 1.37 24.75
C ASP A 119 19.15 -0.17 24.70
N GLY A 120 19.50 -0.83 25.79
CA GLY A 120 19.52 -2.30 25.88
C GLY A 120 20.72 -2.98 25.21
N VAL A 121 21.57 -2.24 24.48
CA VAL A 121 22.80 -2.78 23.84
C VAL A 121 24.06 -2.14 24.40
N GLY A 122 24.06 -0.81 24.58
CA GLY A 122 25.22 -0.02 24.99
C GLY A 122 25.86 0.71 23.80
N ARG A 123 27.19 0.90 23.84
CA ARG A 123 27.95 1.55 22.77
C ARG A 123 28.07 0.61 21.57
N VAL A 124 27.59 1.05 20.41
CA VAL A 124 27.67 0.32 19.15
C VAL A 124 28.50 1.10 18.12
N SER A 125 29.17 0.39 17.23
CA SER A 125 29.80 0.99 16.05
C SER A 125 28.73 1.39 15.05
N ALA A 126 28.84 2.57 14.47
CA ALA A 126 27.86 3.12 13.54
C ALA A 126 28.53 3.65 12.27
N ALA A 127 27.87 3.48 11.12
CA ALA A 127 28.27 4.10 9.87
C ALA A 127 27.02 4.63 9.14
N ASN A 128 27.15 5.84 8.59
CA ASN A 128 26.19 6.35 7.62
C ASN A 128 26.63 5.89 6.24
N CYS A 129 25.70 5.35 5.47
CA CYS A 129 25.95 4.82 4.15
C CYS A 129 24.98 5.42 3.15
N ARG A 130 25.37 5.46 1.88
CA ARG A 130 24.52 5.93 0.81
C ARG A 130 24.47 4.90 -0.31
N ASP A 131 23.28 4.62 -0.81
CA ASP A 131 23.14 3.81 -2.02
C ASP A 131 23.72 4.57 -3.21
N GLN A 132 24.69 3.97 -3.90
CA GLN A 132 25.37 4.57 -5.03
C GLN A 132 24.43 4.85 -6.20
N ARG A 133 23.33 4.08 -6.34
CA ARG A 133 22.38 4.24 -7.45
C ARG A 133 21.25 5.19 -7.11
N ALA A 134 20.46 4.88 -6.08
CA ALA A 134 19.30 5.68 -5.73
C ALA A 134 19.64 6.94 -4.92
N GLN A 135 20.89 7.07 -4.45
CA GLN A 135 21.35 8.20 -3.62
C GLN A 135 20.59 8.34 -2.29
N VAL A 136 19.98 7.24 -1.82
CA VAL A 136 19.22 7.13 -0.57
C VAL A 136 20.15 6.83 0.60
N GLU A 137 19.89 7.44 1.75
CA GLU A 137 20.66 7.27 2.98
C GLU A 137 20.27 5.97 3.73
N TYR A 138 21.29 5.31 4.26
CA TYR A 138 21.26 4.08 5.02
C TYR A 138 22.07 4.24 6.31
N LYS A 139 21.73 3.44 7.33
CA LYS A 139 22.52 3.33 8.55
C LYS A 139 22.94 1.89 8.77
N ARG A 140 24.15 1.72 9.31
CA ARG A 140 24.67 0.44 9.80
C ARG A 140 25.03 0.56 11.27
N TYR A 141 24.66 -0.45 12.05
CA TYR A 141 25.06 -0.59 13.44
C TYR A 141 25.63 -1.97 13.69
N ALA A 142 26.81 -2.04 14.30
CA ALA A 142 27.42 -3.30 14.69
C ALA A 142 27.89 -3.32 16.14
N VAL A 143 27.78 -4.49 16.75
CA VAL A 143 28.24 -4.77 18.12
C VAL A 143 28.61 -6.24 18.23
N SER A 144 29.58 -6.57 19.08
CA SER A 144 29.97 -7.96 19.33
C SER A 144 29.83 -8.29 20.82
N ARG A 145 29.32 -9.49 21.12
CA ARG A 145 29.26 -10.03 22.49
C ARG A 145 29.48 -11.54 22.46
N ASN A 146 30.36 -12.04 23.33
CA ASN A 146 30.64 -13.48 23.50
C ASN A 146 30.96 -14.21 22.18
N GLY A 147 31.76 -13.60 21.31
CA GLY A 147 32.16 -14.19 20.03
C GLY A 147 31.08 -14.18 18.94
N VAL A 148 29.95 -13.50 19.15
CA VAL A 148 28.92 -13.24 18.13
C VAL A 148 28.96 -11.76 17.78
N SER A 149 29.05 -11.46 16.49
CA SER A 149 28.91 -10.11 15.96
C SER A 149 27.51 -9.94 15.38
N TYR A 150 26.87 -8.84 15.74
CA TYR A 150 25.57 -8.44 15.28
C TYR A 150 25.76 -7.25 14.35
N LEU A 151 25.11 -7.27 13.20
CA LEU A 151 25.00 -6.13 12.29
C LEU A 151 23.53 -5.94 11.96
N VAL A 152 23.03 -4.73 12.13
CA VAL A 152 21.79 -4.30 11.47
C VAL A 152 22.15 -3.21 10.45
N GLU A 153 21.51 -3.28 9.30
CA GLU A 153 21.59 -2.23 8.28
C GLU A 153 20.22 -1.97 7.67
N GLY A 154 19.97 -0.75 7.24
CA GLY A 154 18.71 -0.40 6.60
C GLY A 154 18.55 1.08 6.32
N LEU A 155 17.39 1.42 5.79
CA LEU A 155 17.03 2.76 5.35
C LEU A 155 17.06 3.73 6.54
N ALA A 156 17.69 4.89 6.37
CA ALA A 156 17.92 5.83 7.47
C ALA A 156 16.61 6.33 8.12
N GLY A 157 15.54 6.54 7.34
CA GLY A 157 14.23 6.93 7.86
C GLY A 157 13.57 5.91 8.79
N TYR A 158 14.08 4.66 8.82
CA TYR A 158 13.65 3.59 9.71
C TYR A 158 14.63 3.35 10.87
N ASP A 159 15.52 4.30 11.18
CA ASP A 159 16.52 4.18 12.27
C ASP A 159 15.91 3.65 13.60
N PRO A 160 14.75 4.14 14.08
CA PRO A 160 14.13 3.57 15.29
C PRO A 160 13.85 2.06 15.19
N ALA A 161 13.40 1.57 14.01
CA ALA A 161 13.17 0.15 13.79
C ALA A 161 14.49 -0.64 13.75
N LEU A 162 15.55 -0.10 13.13
CA LEU A 162 16.87 -0.75 13.08
C LEU A 162 17.45 -0.93 14.48
N ARG A 163 17.40 0.12 15.31
CA ARG A 163 17.91 0.08 16.70
C ARG A 163 17.13 -0.91 17.57
N LEU A 164 15.79 -0.87 17.50
CA LEU A 164 14.94 -1.80 18.25
C LEU A 164 15.11 -3.25 17.78
N ALA A 165 15.31 -3.49 16.48
CA ALA A 165 15.61 -4.82 15.95
C ALA A 165 16.96 -5.34 16.48
N LEU A 166 18.01 -4.51 16.43
CA LEU A 166 19.31 -4.85 16.99
C LEU A 166 19.22 -5.17 18.47
N ALA A 167 18.59 -4.30 19.26
CA ALA A 167 18.40 -4.51 20.69
C ALA A 167 17.62 -5.79 20.99
N SER A 168 16.59 -6.11 20.19
CA SER A 168 15.78 -7.31 20.39
C SER A 168 16.56 -8.59 20.11
N VAL A 169 17.30 -8.66 19.00
CA VAL A 169 18.12 -9.85 18.67
C VAL A 169 19.35 -9.97 19.57
N PHE A 170 19.91 -8.83 20.00
CA PHE A 170 21.02 -8.78 20.94
C PHE A 170 20.60 -9.27 22.33
N THR A 171 19.44 -8.88 22.84
CA THR A 171 18.93 -9.33 24.15
C THR A 171 18.18 -10.66 24.10
N ASP A 172 17.97 -11.19 22.90
CA ASP A 172 17.13 -12.37 22.62
C ASP A 172 15.68 -12.26 23.15
N SER A 173 15.19 -11.03 23.26
CA SER A 173 13.88 -10.69 23.84
C SER A 173 13.27 -9.49 23.11
N ARG A 174 11.93 -9.34 23.14
CA ARG A 174 11.29 -8.18 22.50
C ARG A 174 11.56 -6.91 23.31
N VAL A 175 12.17 -5.90 22.68
CA VAL A 175 12.39 -4.59 23.29
C VAL A 175 11.22 -3.65 22.95
N PRO A 176 10.57 -3.02 23.95
CA PRO A 176 9.51 -2.04 23.71
C PRO A 176 10.08 -0.75 23.13
N GLY A 177 9.26 -0.03 22.35
CA GLY A 177 9.67 1.23 21.73
C GLY A 177 8.68 1.69 20.66
N GLU A 178 8.70 2.98 20.39
CA GLU A 178 7.92 3.59 19.31
C GLU A 178 8.72 3.60 18.01
N ILE A 179 8.08 3.20 16.91
CA ILE A 179 8.64 3.33 15.57
C ILE A 179 7.94 4.50 14.88
N LYS A 180 8.58 5.66 14.94
CA LYS A 180 8.17 6.86 14.21
C LYS A 180 9.09 7.03 13.00
N VAL A 181 8.56 6.81 11.80
CA VAL A 181 9.30 7.03 10.56
C VAL A 181 9.38 8.52 10.33
N ALA A 182 10.61 9.06 10.34
CA ALA A 182 10.82 10.48 10.10
C ALA A 182 10.73 10.75 8.59
N THR A 183 9.57 11.23 8.13
CA THR A 183 9.36 11.66 6.74
C THR A 183 10.31 12.79 6.34
N THR A 184 10.78 13.60 7.29
CA THR A 184 11.79 14.66 7.08
C THR A 184 13.23 14.13 6.94
N GLU A 185 13.51 12.90 7.37
CA GLU A 185 14.82 12.25 7.16
C GLU A 185 14.88 11.46 5.85
N VAL A 186 13.73 11.21 5.21
CA VAL A 186 13.66 10.76 3.82
C VAL A 186 13.82 12.00 2.95
N THR A 187 15.07 12.32 2.62
CA THR A 187 15.43 13.49 1.81
C THR A 187 14.77 13.51 0.42
N ASP A 188 14.30 12.37 -0.07
CA ASP A 188 13.55 12.21 -1.33
C ASP A 188 12.63 10.96 -1.30
N PRO A 189 11.31 11.12 -1.05
CA PRO A 189 10.33 10.03 -1.10
C PRO A 189 10.29 9.28 -2.44
N ALA A 190 10.56 9.96 -3.55
CA ALA A 190 10.61 9.33 -4.87
C ALA A 190 11.86 8.44 -5.00
N ALA A 191 13.04 8.91 -4.56
CA ALA A 191 14.22 8.06 -4.49
C ALA A 191 14.00 6.82 -3.59
N PHE A 192 13.28 7.00 -2.48
CA PHE A 192 12.89 5.90 -1.60
C PHE A 192 11.95 4.90 -2.32
N ALA A 193 10.92 5.39 -3.02
CA ALA A 193 10.04 4.56 -3.84
C ALA A 193 10.79 3.77 -4.91
N ARG A 194 11.81 4.37 -5.54
CA ARG A 194 12.66 3.71 -6.54
C ARG A 194 13.41 2.50 -5.97
N VAL A 195 13.97 2.63 -4.76
CA VAL A 195 14.61 1.51 -4.06
C VAL A 195 13.60 0.39 -3.81
N GLN A 196 12.42 0.73 -3.31
CA GLN A 196 11.39 -0.27 -3.00
C GLN A 196 10.88 -0.99 -4.25
N ALA A 197 10.64 -0.25 -5.34
CA ALA A 197 10.28 -0.84 -6.63
C ALA A 197 11.36 -1.80 -7.13
N GLY A 198 12.63 -1.47 -6.91
CA GLY A 198 13.80 -2.30 -7.21
C GLY A 198 13.79 -3.66 -6.50
N GLN A 199 13.26 -3.73 -5.28
CA GLN A 199 13.24 -4.94 -4.46
C GLN A 199 12.04 -5.87 -4.75
N LEU A 200 10.99 -5.36 -5.39
CA LEU A 200 9.80 -6.12 -5.69
C LEU A 200 9.86 -6.84 -7.04
N ASP A 201 9.15 -7.97 -7.11
CA ASP A 201 8.83 -8.60 -8.37
C ASP A 201 7.89 -7.71 -9.22
N ARG A 202 7.65 -8.11 -10.47
CA ARG A 202 6.88 -7.29 -11.41
C ARG A 202 5.44 -7.05 -10.94
N LEU A 203 4.77 -8.09 -10.43
CA LEU A 203 3.37 -7.98 -10.01
C LEU A 203 3.23 -7.15 -8.74
N GLY A 204 4.12 -7.33 -7.77
CA GLY A 204 4.19 -6.52 -6.56
C GLY A 204 4.45 -5.05 -6.86
N ALA A 205 5.46 -4.75 -7.68
CA ALA A 205 5.75 -3.37 -8.08
C ALA A 205 4.57 -2.70 -8.79
N ARG A 206 3.84 -3.45 -9.64
CA ARG A 206 2.63 -2.96 -10.32
C ARG A 206 1.51 -2.67 -9.32
N GLY A 207 1.26 -3.58 -8.38
CA GLY A 207 0.26 -3.38 -7.33
C GLY A 207 0.54 -2.15 -6.47
N GLU A 208 1.80 -1.97 -6.06
CA GLU A 208 2.25 -0.83 -5.28
C GLU A 208 2.17 0.51 -6.02
N GLY A 209 2.42 0.50 -7.35
CA GLY A 209 2.19 1.67 -8.20
C GLY A 209 0.71 2.09 -8.17
N TYR A 210 -0.21 1.18 -8.46
CA TYR A 210 -1.65 1.50 -8.41
C TYR A 210 -2.13 1.91 -7.02
N ALA A 211 -1.67 1.25 -5.96
CA ALA A 211 -2.04 1.60 -4.59
C ALA A 211 -1.61 3.03 -4.23
N ARG A 212 -0.40 3.44 -4.63
CA ARG A 212 0.10 4.81 -4.44
C ARG A 212 -0.67 5.83 -5.26
N ASN A 213 -0.88 5.57 -6.54
CA ASN A 213 -1.69 6.42 -7.42
C ASN A 213 -3.08 6.69 -6.81
N ASN A 214 -3.81 5.63 -6.45
CA ASN A 214 -5.17 5.75 -5.91
C ASN A 214 -5.22 6.44 -4.54
N SER A 215 -4.10 6.47 -3.82
CA SER A 215 -3.95 7.19 -2.55
C SER A 215 -3.46 8.63 -2.71
N GLY A 216 -3.17 9.08 -3.93
CA GLY A 216 -2.68 10.44 -4.22
C GLY A 216 -1.16 10.62 -4.13
N ARG A 217 -0.39 9.55 -3.90
CA ARG A 217 1.09 9.56 -3.84
C ARG A 217 1.70 9.43 -5.24
N PHE A 218 1.48 10.45 -6.07
CA PHE A 218 1.79 10.38 -7.51
C PHE A 218 3.29 10.32 -7.80
N ALA A 219 4.12 11.03 -7.04
CA ALA A 219 5.58 11.02 -7.23
C ALA A 219 6.16 9.64 -6.93
N GLU A 220 5.81 9.06 -5.78
CA GLU A 220 6.20 7.68 -5.47
C GLU A 220 5.67 6.70 -6.52
N SER A 221 4.40 6.80 -6.91
CA SER A 221 3.83 5.91 -7.92
C SER A 221 4.55 5.98 -9.27
N ALA A 222 5.02 7.16 -9.68
CA ALA A 222 5.74 7.35 -10.93
C ALA A 222 7.04 6.52 -10.95
N GLU A 223 7.71 6.39 -9.81
CA GLU A 223 8.97 5.64 -9.67
C GLU A 223 8.76 4.13 -9.80
N PHE A 224 7.65 3.61 -9.27
CA PHE A 224 7.28 2.21 -9.48
C PHE A 224 7.00 1.91 -10.96
N PHE A 225 6.29 2.79 -11.65
CA PHE A 225 5.99 2.60 -13.07
C PHE A 225 7.20 2.83 -13.99
N GLU A 226 8.12 3.75 -13.65
CA GLU A 226 9.40 3.88 -14.37
C GLU A 226 10.27 2.62 -14.18
N ALA A 227 10.36 2.07 -12.97
CA ALA A 227 11.09 0.83 -12.72
C ALA A 227 10.51 -0.34 -13.56
N LEU A 228 9.18 -0.43 -13.66
CA LEU A 228 8.50 -1.41 -14.52
C LEU A 228 8.79 -1.16 -16.00
N ALA A 229 8.67 0.08 -16.47
CA ALA A 229 8.94 0.44 -17.86
C ALA A 229 10.39 0.12 -18.24
N SER A 230 11.35 0.44 -17.38
CA SER A 230 12.78 0.15 -17.59
C SER A 230 13.05 -1.36 -17.68
N ARG A 231 12.48 -2.17 -16.79
CA ARG A 231 12.58 -3.64 -16.86
C ARG A 231 11.96 -4.18 -18.15
N ASP A 232 10.81 -3.66 -18.55
CA ASP A 232 10.08 -4.14 -19.72
C ASP A 232 10.73 -3.74 -21.04
N ARG A 233 11.36 -2.55 -21.12
CA ARG A 233 12.20 -2.16 -22.27
C ARG A 233 13.35 -3.15 -22.46
N ALA A 234 14.01 -3.55 -21.38
CA ALA A 234 15.12 -4.50 -21.43
C ALA A 234 14.66 -5.93 -21.81
N ALA A 235 13.44 -6.30 -21.43
CA ALA A 235 12.89 -7.65 -21.65
C ALA A 235 11.97 -7.77 -22.89
N GLY A 236 11.70 -6.69 -23.63
CA GLY A 236 10.70 -6.68 -24.71
C GLY A 236 9.27 -6.98 -24.21
N GLY A 237 8.96 -6.55 -22.99
CA GLY A 237 7.79 -7.01 -22.22
C GLY A 237 6.44 -6.42 -22.68
N ALA A 238 5.40 -7.26 -22.68
CA ALA A 238 4.06 -6.91 -23.12
C ALA A 238 3.31 -5.85 -22.26
N ALA A 239 3.78 -5.52 -21.04
CA ALA A 239 3.16 -4.45 -20.22
C ALA A 239 3.94 -3.13 -20.23
N LEU A 240 4.87 -2.95 -21.18
CA LEU A 240 5.56 -1.67 -21.37
C LEU A 240 4.54 -0.53 -21.58
N ALA A 241 3.50 -0.77 -22.38
CA ALA A 241 2.43 0.19 -22.64
C ALA A 241 1.73 0.64 -21.35
N GLU A 242 1.35 -0.30 -20.49
CA GLU A 242 0.68 -0.01 -19.22
C GLU A 242 1.60 0.79 -18.28
N ALA A 243 2.87 0.40 -18.17
CA ALA A 243 3.84 1.09 -17.32
C ALA A 243 4.06 2.54 -17.79
N LEU A 244 4.26 2.75 -19.09
CA LEU A 244 4.39 4.09 -19.69
C LEU A 244 3.12 4.92 -19.52
N ALA A 245 1.94 4.32 -19.71
CA ALA A 245 0.67 5.02 -19.57
C ALA A 245 0.47 5.51 -18.14
N ASN A 246 0.69 4.65 -17.15
CA ASN A 246 0.58 5.04 -15.75
C ASN A 246 1.63 6.07 -15.35
N GLN A 247 2.89 5.90 -15.78
CA GLN A 247 3.91 6.92 -15.53
C GLN A 247 3.51 8.27 -16.13
N GLY A 248 2.98 8.28 -17.36
CA GLY A 248 2.46 9.49 -18.02
C GLY A 248 1.34 10.14 -17.21
N LEU A 249 0.38 9.35 -16.74
CA LEU A 249 -0.68 9.84 -15.84
C LEU A 249 -0.10 10.51 -14.58
N GLN A 250 0.90 9.92 -13.94
CA GLN A 250 1.49 10.51 -12.74
C GLN A 250 2.21 11.83 -13.04
N GLN A 251 2.89 11.94 -14.19
CA GLN A 251 3.44 13.21 -14.65
C GLN A 251 2.34 14.26 -14.85
N SER A 252 1.18 13.87 -15.40
CA SER A 252 0.04 14.77 -15.56
C SER A 252 -0.49 15.28 -14.22
N ASN A 253 -0.68 14.38 -13.25
CA ASN A 253 -1.18 14.73 -11.91
C ASN A 253 -0.20 15.64 -11.15
N LEU A 254 1.09 15.59 -11.48
CA LEU A 254 2.13 16.48 -10.94
C LEU A 254 2.32 17.77 -11.77
N GLY A 255 1.47 18.02 -12.76
CA GLY A 255 1.53 19.22 -13.62
C GLY A 255 2.59 19.17 -14.74
N ASN A 256 3.34 18.07 -14.90
CA ASN A 256 4.28 17.88 -16.01
C ASN A 256 3.58 17.34 -17.25
N PHE A 257 2.78 18.19 -17.89
CA PHE A 257 1.97 17.83 -19.06
C PHE A 257 2.80 17.45 -20.29
N VAL A 258 3.94 18.11 -20.50
CA VAL A 258 4.85 17.77 -21.63
C VAL A 258 5.45 16.38 -21.44
N GLY A 259 5.90 16.06 -20.22
CA GLY A 259 6.40 14.73 -19.88
C GLY A 259 5.32 13.66 -20.01
N SER A 260 4.10 13.97 -19.56
CA SER A 260 2.92 13.12 -19.72
C SER A 260 2.61 12.81 -21.19
N ASP A 261 2.48 13.82 -22.05
CA ASP A 261 2.16 13.65 -23.47
C ASP A 261 3.19 12.77 -24.19
N ARG A 262 4.47 12.97 -23.89
CA ARG A 262 5.55 12.12 -24.40
C ARG A 262 5.36 10.65 -24.00
N LEU A 263 5.11 10.39 -22.72
CA LEU A 263 4.94 9.03 -22.19
C LEU A 263 3.66 8.36 -22.71
N LEU A 264 2.54 9.08 -22.78
CA LEU A 264 1.27 8.58 -23.32
C LEU A 264 1.34 8.34 -24.84
N THR A 265 2.18 9.06 -25.56
CA THR A 265 2.48 8.77 -26.97
C THR A 265 3.28 7.49 -27.10
N GLN A 266 4.37 7.35 -26.33
CA GLN A 266 5.19 6.14 -26.30
C GLN A 266 4.38 4.90 -25.88
N ALA A 267 3.49 5.04 -24.91
CA ALA A 267 2.56 4.00 -24.49
C ALA A 267 1.70 3.53 -25.67
N GLY A 268 1.14 4.45 -26.44
CA GLY A 268 0.34 4.13 -27.63
C GLY A 268 1.11 3.36 -28.70
N THR A 269 2.41 3.66 -28.89
CA THR A 269 3.27 2.90 -29.80
C THR A 269 3.57 1.49 -29.27
N ALA A 270 3.60 1.31 -27.95
CA ALA A 270 3.87 0.03 -27.30
C ALA A 270 2.63 -0.86 -27.11
N ILE A 271 1.41 -0.33 -27.32
CA ILE A 271 0.17 -1.11 -27.21
C ILE A 271 0.13 -2.17 -28.31
N ALA A 272 -0.14 -3.42 -27.91
CA ALA A 272 -0.36 -4.50 -28.85
C ALA A 272 -1.66 -4.27 -29.64
N ARG A 273 -1.63 -4.55 -30.94
CA ARG A 273 -2.81 -4.41 -31.79
C ARG A 273 -3.97 -5.24 -31.25
N GLY A 274 -5.10 -4.60 -30.98
CA GLY A 274 -6.30 -5.28 -30.49
C GLY A 274 -6.33 -5.52 -28.98
N ASP A 275 -5.37 -4.94 -28.22
CA ASP A 275 -5.44 -4.86 -26.76
C ASP A 275 -6.49 -3.82 -26.34
N GLY A 276 -7.77 -4.25 -26.33
CA GLY A 276 -8.88 -3.39 -25.95
C GLY A 276 -8.82 -2.86 -24.52
N LEU A 277 -8.05 -3.49 -23.61
CA LEU A 277 -7.85 -2.98 -22.26
C LEU A 277 -6.80 -1.88 -22.22
N GLY A 278 -5.65 -2.11 -22.84
CA GLY A 278 -4.60 -1.10 -22.98
C GLY A 278 -5.11 0.16 -23.70
N GLU A 279 -5.90 -0.02 -24.76
CA GLU A 279 -6.51 1.08 -25.51
C GLU A 279 -7.48 1.91 -24.65
N ARG A 280 -8.35 1.27 -23.85
CA ARG A 280 -9.25 1.97 -22.91
C ARG A 280 -8.49 2.73 -21.84
N LEU A 281 -7.49 2.09 -21.23
CA LEU A 281 -6.64 2.70 -20.21
C LEU A 281 -5.97 3.96 -20.77
N LEU A 282 -5.32 3.83 -21.93
CA LEU A 282 -4.62 4.94 -22.56
C LEU A 282 -5.56 6.07 -22.96
N ARG A 283 -6.73 5.75 -23.55
CA ARG A 283 -7.77 6.73 -23.88
C ARG A 283 -8.18 7.54 -22.65
N ASN A 284 -8.47 6.86 -21.55
CA ASN A 284 -8.90 7.52 -20.31
C ASN A 284 -7.78 8.39 -19.73
N TYR A 285 -6.53 7.92 -19.75
CA TYR A 285 -5.41 8.69 -19.22
C TYR A 285 -5.07 9.91 -20.07
N ARG A 286 -5.24 9.83 -21.40
CA ARG A 286 -5.18 11.01 -22.28
C ARG A 286 -6.29 12.00 -21.97
N ALA A 287 -7.51 11.53 -21.75
CA ALA A 287 -8.62 12.39 -21.35
C ALA A 287 -8.37 13.06 -20.00
N ILE A 288 -7.89 12.33 -18.98
CA ILE A 288 -7.46 12.91 -17.69
C ILE A 288 -6.39 13.97 -17.91
N ASN A 289 -5.39 13.69 -18.75
CA ASN A 289 -4.33 14.65 -19.03
C ASN A 289 -4.83 15.95 -19.68
N GLN A 290 -5.88 15.89 -20.49
CA GLN A 290 -6.54 17.09 -21.03
C GLN A 290 -7.37 17.81 -19.95
N LEU A 291 -8.08 17.07 -19.09
CA LEU A 291 -8.87 17.65 -18.00
C LEU A 291 -7.99 18.36 -16.96
N ASN A 292 -6.84 17.78 -16.59
CA ASN A 292 -5.86 18.42 -15.71
C ASN A 292 -5.32 19.74 -16.29
N GLN A 293 -5.30 19.88 -17.62
CA GLN A 293 -4.95 21.11 -18.34
C GLN A 293 -6.13 22.06 -18.55
N ARG A 294 -7.30 21.76 -17.98
CA ARG A 294 -8.56 22.49 -18.17
C ARG A 294 -9.03 22.54 -19.63
N LYS A 295 -8.82 21.47 -20.40
CA LYS A 295 -9.21 21.35 -21.82
C LYS A 295 -10.35 20.32 -22.01
N PRO A 296 -11.61 20.65 -21.63
CA PRO A 296 -12.72 19.70 -21.69
C PRO A 296 -13.05 19.23 -23.12
N ASP A 297 -12.96 20.11 -24.12
CA ASP A 297 -13.21 19.70 -25.52
C ASP A 297 -12.18 18.68 -26.03
N ALA A 298 -10.91 18.88 -25.70
CA ALA A 298 -9.85 17.93 -26.05
C ALA A 298 -10.03 16.59 -25.32
N ALA A 299 -10.49 16.61 -24.07
CA ALA A 299 -10.81 15.39 -23.33
C ALA A 299 -11.94 14.60 -24.02
N LEU A 300 -13.02 15.27 -24.44
CA LEU A 300 -14.12 14.64 -25.17
C LEU A 300 -13.67 14.07 -26.52
N GLN A 301 -12.76 14.74 -27.23
CA GLN A 301 -12.17 14.23 -28.46
C GLN A 301 -11.35 12.95 -28.23
N GLU A 302 -10.60 12.85 -27.13
CA GLU A 302 -9.92 11.61 -26.76
C GLU A 302 -10.93 10.50 -26.43
N LEU A 303 -11.96 10.79 -25.63
CA LEU A 303 -12.97 9.80 -25.22
C LEU A 303 -13.79 9.25 -26.40
N ALA A 304 -13.98 10.05 -27.45
CA ALA A 304 -14.67 9.65 -28.68
C ALA A 304 -13.85 8.68 -29.56
N LYS A 305 -12.55 8.49 -29.30
CA LYS A 305 -11.73 7.56 -30.07
C LYS A 305 -12.20 6.12 -29.83
N PRO A 306 -12.37 5.32 -30.90
CA PRO A 306 -12.79 3.94 -30.77
C PRO A 306 -11.71 3.10 -30.09
N VAL A 307 -12.14 2.06 -29.39
CA VAL A 307 -11.29 1.05 -28.77
C VAL A 307 -11.75 -0.33 -29.21
N SER A 308 -10.82 -1.26 -29.31
CA SER A 308 -11.07 -2.67 -29.63
C SER A 308 -11.95 -3.31 -28.55
N ALA A 309 -12.70 -4.35 -28.88
CA ALA A 309 -13.49 -5.07 -27.89
C ALA A 309 -12.61 -5.68 -26.79
N VAL A 310 -13.14 -5.79 -25.57
CA VAL A 310 -12.48 -6.56 -24.49
C VAL A 310 -12.95 -8.00 -24.58
N GLY A 311 -12.02 -8.94 -24.45
CA GLY A 311 -12.28 -10.36 -24.68
C GLY A 311 -11.67 -10.81 -26.00
N ALA A 312 -11.22 -12.06 -25.99
CA ALA A 312 -10.20 -12.56 -26.89
C ALA A 312 -10.47 -12.21 -28.36
N ILE A 313 -9.55 -11.44 -28.95
CA ILE A 313 -9.00 -11.89 -30.23
C ILE A 313 -8.39 -13.25 -29.90
N PHE A 314 -9.24 -14.28 -29.92
CA PHE A 314 -8.76 -15.62 -30.09
C PHE A 314 -8.01 -15.51 -31.40
N ASP A 315 -6.69 -15.68 -31.32
CA ASP A 315 -5.97 -16.11 -32.49
C ASP A 315 -6.58 -17.46 -32.87
N ARG A 316 -7.67 -17.39 -33.64
CA ARG A 316 -8.43 -18.54 -34.11
C ARG A 316 -7.51 -19.47 -34.87
N GLU A 317 -6.49 -18.92 -35.51
CA GLU A 317 -5.45 -19.65 -36.21
C GLU A 317 -4.64 -20.48 -35.20
N SER A 318 -4.06 -19.87 -34.16
CA SER A 318 -3.34 -20.59 -33.09
C SER A 318 -4.20 -21.62 -32.35
N LEU A 319 -5.45 -21.28 -32.04
CA LEU A 319 -6.39 -22.21 -31.39
C LEU A 319 -6.78 -23.37 -32.31
N SER A 320 -7.01 -23.11 -33.60
CA SER A 320 -7.26 -24.15 -34.60
C SER A 320 -6.03 -25.03 -34.87
N ALA A 321 -4.83 -24.49 -34.62
CA ALA A 321 -3.56 -25.21 -34.65
C ALA A 321 -3.24 -25.93 -33.32
N GLY A 322 -4.13 -25.89 -32.32
CA GLY A 322 -3.94 -26.58 -31.03
C GLY A 322 -2.90 -25.92 -30.10
N LEU A 323 -2.50 -24.68 -30.34
CA LEU A 323 -1.53 -23.96 -29.52
C LEU A 323 -2.19 -23.34 -28.29
N ILE A 324 -1.75 -23.76 -27.10
CA ILE A 324 -2.09 -23.06 -25.86
C ILE A 324 -1.15 -21.86 -25.73
N THR A 325 -1.62 -20.70 -26.18
CA THR A 325 -0.87 -19.44 -26.04
C THR A 325 -0.79 -19.03 -24.56
N ARG A 326 0.20 -18.21 -24.19
CA ARG A 326 0.38 -17.76 -22.80
C ARG A 326 -0.86 -17.05 -22.22
N PRO A 327 -1.56 -16.14 -22.95
CA PRO A 327 -2.83 -15.57 -22.49
C PRO A 327 -3.91 -16.63 -22.24
N LEU A 328 -4.00 -17.64 -23.12
CA LEU A 328 -4.94 -18.75 -22.98
C LEU A 328 -4.59 -19.67 -21.80
N ALA A 329 -3.31 -19.98 -21.59
CA ALA A 329 -2.83 -20.75 -20.44
C ALA A 329 -3.16 -20.05 -19.12
N GLU A 330 -2.95 -18.73 -19.04
CA GLU A 330 -3.31 -17.94 -17.88
C GLU A 330 -4.83 -17.93 -17.64
N GLN A 331 -5.64 -17.84 -18.70
CA GLN A 331 -7.09 -17.96 -18.61
C GLN A 331 -7.54 -19.35 -18.12
N ILE A 332 -7.00 -20.43 -18.70
CA ILE A 332 -7.29 -21.82 -18.27
C ILE A 332 -6.94 -22.02 -16.80
N ASN A 333 -5.78 -21.53 -16.36
CA ASN A 333 -5.35 -21.63 -14.97
C ASN A 333 -6.26 -20.83 -14.03
N ARG A 334 -6.79 -19.68 -14.46
CA ARG A 334 -7.76 -18.87 -13.70
C ARG A 334 -9.17 -19.48 -13.66
N GLU A 335 -9.58 -20.18 -14.72
CA GLU A 335 -10.90 -20.81 -14.84
C GLU A 335 -10.97 -22.24 -14.27
N SER A 336 -9.82 -22.85 -13.97
CA SER A 336 -9.74 -24.19 -13.38
C SER A 336 -10.51 -24.31 -12.05
N SER A 337 -11.64 -25.00 -12.11
CA SER A 337 -12.47 -25.34 -10.94
C SER A 337 -11.77 -26.30 -9.96
N GLY A 338 -10.69 -26.96 -10.39
CA GLY A 338 -9.82 -27.78 -9.55
C GLY A 338 -8.96 -26.94 -8.58
N LEU A 339 -8.40 -25.82 -9.06
CA LEU A 339 -7.61 -24.90 -8.23
C LEU A 339 -8.48 -24.15 -7.22
N LYS A 340 -9.69 -23.74 -7.61
CA LYS A 340 -10.67 -23.10 -6.71
C LYS A 340 -11.09 -24.00 -5.52
N ARG A 341 -11.19 -25.31 -5.73
CA ARG A 341 -11.53 -26.28 -4.67
C ARG A 341 -10.39 -26.53 -3.67
N LEU A 342 -9.16 -26.18 -4.03
CA LEU A 342 -7.98 -26.30 -3.18
C LEU A 342 -7.69 -25.04 -2.34
N GLY A 343 -8.65 -24.09 -2.27
CA GLY A 343 -8.48 -22.85 -1.51
C GLY A 343 -7.67 -21.78 -2.24
N ALA A 344 -7.62 -21.81 -3.58
CA ALA A 344 -6.95 -20.77 -4.35
C ALA A 344 -7.56 -19.38 -4.09
N VAL A 345 -6.67 -18.41 -3.91
CA VAL A 345 -6.93 -16.97 -3.78
C VAL A 345 -7.86 -16.50 -4.91
N ASP A 346 -8.75 -15.55 -4.62
CA ASP A 346 -9.61 -14.87 -5.62
C ASP A 346 -8.77 -14.53 -6.87
N PRO A 347 -9.14 -15.03 -8.07
CA PRO A 347 -8.34 -14.84 -9.29
C PRO A 347 -8.25 -13.38 -9.76
N GLY A 348 -8.91 -12.44 -9.07
CA GLY A 348 -8.95 -11.03 -9.41
C GLY A 348 -9.99 -10.73 -10.49
N LEU A 349 -10.05 -9.46 -10.92
CA LEU A 349 -10.99 -9.01 -11.94
C LEU A 349 -10.68 -9.63 -13.30
N THR A 350 -11.71 -10.16 -13.96
CA THR A 350 -11.64 -10.59 -15.36
C THR A 350 -11.40 -9.41 -16.30
N ASP A 351 -10.95 -9.69 -17.51
CA ASP A 351 -10.70 -8.66 -18.52
C ASP A 351 -11.98 -7.86 -18.80
N LEU A 352 -13.11 -8.53 -18.98
CA LEU A 352 -14.42 -7.90 -19.17
C LEU A 352 -14.79 -6.97 -18.00
N GLU A 353 -14.55 -7.40 -16.76
CA GLU A 353 -14.81 -6.56 -15.58
C GLU A 353 -13.88 -5.33 -15.53
N ARG A 354 -12.61 -5.50 -15.87
CA ARG A 354 -11.67 -4.36 -15.98
C ARG A 354 -12.08 -3.41 -17.10
N GLY A 355 -12.55 -3.96 -18.23
CA GLY A 355 -13.09 -3.20 -19.35
C GLY A 355 -14.29 -2.35 -18.94
N GLU A 356 -15.24 -2.95 -18.22
CA GLU A 356 -16.43 -2.26 -17.72
C GLU A 356 -16.07 -1.14 -16.74
N ILE A 357 -15.10 -1.35 -15.85
CA ILE A 357 -14.59 -0.30 -14.95
C ILE A 357 -13.95 0.85 -15.73
N LEU A 358 -13.13 0.55 -16.74
CA LEU A 358 -12.50 1.58 -17.57
C LEU A 358 -13.53 2.34 -18.40
N ASP A 359 -14.57 1.67 -18.91
CA ASP A 359 -15.63 2.35 -19.63
C ASP A 359 -16.52 3.19 -18.69
N ALA A 360 -16.75 2.77 -17.44
CA ALA A 360 -17.39 3.61 -16.43
C ALA A 360 -16.55 4.85 -16.08
N GLN A 361 -15.23 4.71 -16.00
CA GLN A 361 -14.32 5.85 -15.84
C GLN A 361 -14.43 6.81 -17.03
N ALA A 362 -14.50 6.30 -18.26
CA ALA A 362 -14.67 7.13 -19.46
C ALA A 362 -15.96 7.97 -19.41
N VAL A 363 -17.07 7.38 -18.94
CA VAL A 363 -18.34 8.09 -18.73
C VAL A 363 -18.19 9.18 -17.67
N ALA A 364 -17.55 8.88 -16.53
CA ALA A 364 -17.30 9.88 -15.48
C ALA A 364 -16.42 11.04 -15.97
N LEU A 365 -15.38 10.76 -16.77
CA LEU A 365 -14.53 11.80 -17.37
C LEU A 365 -15.31 12.69 -18.35
N GLY A 366 -16.21 12.10 -19.15
CA GLY A 366 -17.12 12.85 -20.00
C GLY A 366 -18.05 13.76 -19.19
N ALA A 367 -18.59 13.26 -18.07
CA ALA A 367 -19.41 14.04 -17.16
C ALA A 367 -18.64 15.20 -16.50
N THR A 368 -17.39 14.99 -16.09
CA THR A 368 -16.50 16.07 -15.62
C THR A 368 -16.30 17.13 -16.70
N ALA A 369 -16.03 16.73 -17.95
CA ALA A 369 -15.91 17.67 -19.07
C ALA A 369 -17.20 18.47 -19.30
N ALA A 370 -18.37 17.83 -19.25
CA ALA A 370 -19.68 18.47 -19.36
C ALA A 370 -19.90 19.49 -18.22
N ARG A 371 -19.56 19.14 -16.98
CA ARG A 371 -19.65 20.07 -15.83
C ARG A 371 -18.75 21.30 -16.02
N MET A 372 -17.51 21.11 -16.46
CA MET A 372 -16.57 22.20 -16.74
C MET A 372 -17.10 23.17 -17.82
N GLN A 373 -18.00 22.71 -18.69
CA GLN A 373 -18.66 23.51 -19.72
C GLN A 373 -20.02 24.07 -19.29
N GLY A 374 -20.42 23.88 -18.02
CA GLY A 374 -21.73 24.32 -17.51
C GLY A 374 -22.90 23.43 -17.95
N ARG A 375 -22.66 22.29 -18.61
CA ARG A 375 -23.69 21.34 -19.05
C ARG A 375 -24.11 20.43 -17.88
N PHE A 376 -24.73 21.02 -16.87
CA PHE A 376 -24.97 20.37 -15.58
C PHE A 376 -25.92 19.16 -15.61
N ALA A 377 -26.97 19.20 -16.43
CA ALA A 377 -27.90 18.07 -16.55
C ALA A 377 -27.22 16.85 -17.18
N GLU A 378 -26.40 17.07 -18.20
CA GLU A 378 -25.59 16.03 -18.85
C GLU A 378 -24.55 15.46 -17.89
N ALA A 379 -23.87 16.33 -17.13
CA ALA A 379 -22.93 15.90 -16.10
C ALA A 379 -23.59 15.02 -15.03
N GLN A 380 -24.76 15.42 -14.51
CA GLN A 380 -25.51 14.63 -13.52
C GLN A 380 -25.82 13.23 -14.06
N ALA A 381 -26.42 13.15 -15.26
CA ALA A 381 -26.78 11.88 -15.88
C ALA A 381 -25.55 10.98 -16.11
N GLY A 382 -24.43 11.56 -16.54
CA GLY A 382 -23.18 10.82 -16.74
C GLY A 382 -22.60 10.27 -15.43
N PHE A 383 -22.59 11.04 -14.34
CA PHE A 383 -22.12 10.54 -13.03
C PHE A 383 -23.02 9.44 -12.46
N GLU A 384 -24.33 9.54 -12.64
CA GLU A 384 -25.29 8.49 -12.27
C GLU A 384 -25.07 7.21 -13.09
N GLU A 385 -24.86 7.34 -14.41
CA GLU A 385 -24.54 6.21 -15.28
C GLU A 385 -23.23 5.54 -14.86
N ALA A 386 -22.15 6.32 -14.67
CA ALA A 386 -20.86 5.79 -14.24
C ALA A 386 -20.98 5.02 -12.90
N THR A 387 -21.75 5.56 -11.95
CA THR A 387 -22.03 4.90 -10.67
C THR A 387 -22.78 3.58 -10.87
N ALA A 388 -23.82 3.56 -11.71
CA ALA A 388 -24.59 2.36 -12.01
C ALA A 388 -23.74 1.28 -12.70
N ARG A 389 -22.81 1.68 -13.59
CA ARG A 389 -21.86 0.75 -14.24
C ARG A 389 -20.88 0.14 -13.26
N LEU A 390 -20.31 0.94 -12.37
CA LEU A 390 -19.43 0.44 -11.31
C LEU A 390 -20.16 -0.54 -10.37
N ALA A 391 -21.42 -0.29 -10.06
CA ALA A 391 -22.24 -1.18 -9.24
C ALA A 391 -22.51 -2.55 -9.90
N LYS A 392 -22.52 -2.63 -11.24
CA LYS A 392 -22.68 -3.93 -11.95
C LYS A 392 -21.47 -4.84 -11.76
N VAL A 393 -20.28 -4.27 -11.54
CA VAL A 393 -19.05 -5.05 -11.35
C VAL A 393 -18.95 -5.47 -9.88
N ARG A 394 -19.17 -6.75 -9.60
CA ARG A 394 -19.09 -7.33 -8.24
C ARG A 394 -19.91 -6.55 -7.19
N GLU A 395 -21.10 -6.07 -7.58
CA GLU A 395 -21.98 -5.28 -6.72
C GLU A 395 -21.30 -3.99 -6.17
N GLY A 396 -20.33 -3.44 -6.90
CA GLY A 396 -19.57 -2.25 -6.46
C GLY A 396 -18.56 -2.51 -5.34
N ARG A 397 -18.28 -3.78 -4.99
CA ARG A 397 -17.36 -4.18 -3.91
C ARG A 397 -15.88 -4.21 -4.31
N VAL A 398 -15.55 -3.70 -5.49
CA VAL A 398 -14.17 -3.66 -6.00
C VAL A 398 -13.40 -2.54 -5.29
N VAL A 399 -12.51 -2.89 -4.37
CA VAL A 399 -11.74 -1.92 -3.57
C VAL A 399 -10.93 -0.94 -4.43
N SER A 400 -10.37 -1.41 -5.55
CA SER A 400 -9.57 -0.56 -6.44
C SER A 400 -10.37 0.55 -7.15
N THR A 401 -11.71 0.52 -7.11
CA THR A 401 -12.56 1.60 -7.64
C THR A 401 -12.92 2.66 -6.60
N ALA A 402 -12.50 2.49 -5.34
CA ALA A 402 -12.82 3.42 -4.25
C ALA A 402 -12.42 4.87 -4.58
N TRP A 403 -11.23 5.07 -5.17
CA TRP A 403 -10.79 6.39 -5.61
C TRP A 403 -11.74 7.00 -6.66
N LEU A 404 -12.09 6.23 -7.70
CA LEU A 404 -13.00 6.71 -8.76
C LEU A 404 -14.39 7.04 -8.19
N ARG A 405 -14.90 6.20 -7.29
CA ARG A 405 -16.17 6.44 -6.60
C ARG A 405 -16.13 7.71 -5.76
N SER A 406 -15.03 7.99 -5.05
CA SER A 406 -14.90 9.23 -4.30
C SER A 406 -14.79 10.46 -5.21
N GLU A 407 -14.11 10.38 -6.36
CA GLU A 407 -14.08 11.48 -7.33
C GLU A 407 -15.46 11.77 -7.89
N ILE A 408 -16.25 10.75 -8.26
CA ILE A 408 -17.64 10.93 -8.72
C ILE A 408 -18.48 11.65 -7.65
N GLU A 409 -18.37 11.25 -6.39
CA GLU A 409 -19.10 11.90 -5.29
C GLU A 409 -18.65 13.36 -5.07
N MET A 410 -17.36 13.66 -5.19
CA MET A 410 -16.87 15.05 -5.13
C MET A 410 -17.37 15.89 -6.31
N GLU A 411 -17.46 15.32 -7.51
CA GLU A 411 -18.02 16.02 -8.68
C GLU A 411 -19.53 16.27 -8.54
N LEU A 412 -20.27 15.31 -7.96
CA LEU A 412 -21.68 15.49 -7.59
C LEU A 412 -21.85 16.57 -6.51
N ALA A 413 -20.90 16.70 -5.59
CA ALA A 413 -20.91 17.76 -4.59
C ALA A 413 -20.76 19.14 -5.24
N LEU A 414 -19.80 19.31 -6.16
CA LEU A 414 -19.61 20.54 -6.93
C LEU A 414 -20.84 20.89 -7.77
N LEU A 415 -21.50 19.89 -8.36
CA LEU A 415 -22.73 20.12 -9.12
C LEU A 415 -23.88 20.58 -8.23
N ALA A 416 -24.07 19.93 -7.09
CA ALA A 416 -25.10 20.29 -6.11
C ALA A 416 -24.86 21.72 -5.58
N GLU A 417 -23.61 22.09 -5.31
CA GLU A 417 -23.23 23.45 -4.93
C GLU A 417 -23.60 24.47 -6.01
N ALA A 418 -23.22 24.21 -7.28
CA ALA A 418 -23.54 25.09 -8.41
C ALA A 418 -25.05 25.28 -8.63
N GLN A 419 -25.87 24.36 -8.12
CA GLN A 419 -27.34 24.39 -8.19
C GLN A 419 -27.99 24.92 -6.91
N GLY A 420 -27.22 25.41 -5.93
CA GLY A 420 -27.73 25.90 -4.65
C GLY A 420 -28.24 24.80 -3.70
N ARG A 421 -27.95 23.53 -3.98
CA ARG A 421 -28.37 22.37 -3.17
C ARG A 421 -27.32 22.04 -2.11
N GLY A 422 -27.14 22.93 -1.13
CA GLY A 422 -26.11 22.84 -0.09
C GLY A 422 -26.12 21.51 0.68
N ASP A 423 -27.27 21.05 1.15
CA ASP A 423 -27.39 19.79 1.90
C ASP A 423 -26.94 18.58 1.06
N ALA A 424 -27.29 18.58 -0.23
CA ALA A 424 -26.87 17.52 -1.15
C ALA A 424 -25.36 17.58 -1.42
N ALA A 425 -24.77 18.78 -1.49
CA ALA A 425 -23.33 18.94 -1.63
C ALA A 425 -22.58 18.38 -0.42
N GLY A 426 -23.01 18.73 0.79
CA GLY A 426 -22.46 18.21 2.04
C GLY A 426 -22.54 16.68 2.12
N ALA A 427 -23.71 16.11 1.83
CA ALA A 427 -23.90 14.66 1.83
C ALA A 427 -22.99 13.92 0.84
N SER A 428 -22.73 14.52 -0.34
CA SER A 428 -21.81 13.93 -1.33
C SER A 428 -20.35 13.99 -0.87
N TYR A 429 -19.91 15.09 -0.25
CA TYR A 429 -18.58 15.13 0.38
C TYR A 429 -18.43 14.09 1.48
N ASP A 430 -19.45 13.90 2.32
CA ASP A 430 -19.42 12.90 3.40
C ASP A 430 -19.31 11.47 2.85
N ARG A 431 -20.01 11.15 1.75
CA ARG A 431 -19.86 9.86 1.07
C ARG A 431 -18.46 9.68 0.48
N ALA A 432 -17.90 10.70 -0.18
CA ALA A 432 -16.54 10.65 -0.71
C ALA A 432 -15.51 10.37 0.40
N LEU A 433 -15.60 11.11 1.52
CA LEU A 433 -14.74 10.93 2.68
C LEU A 433 -14.89 9.54 3.30
N GLY A 434 -16.13 9.04 3.45
CA GLY A 434 -16.38 7.70 3.95
C GLY A 434 -15.75 6.60 3.09
N VAL A 435 -15.73 6.77 1.76
CA VAL A 435 -15.05 5.83 0.85
C VAL A 435 -13.53 5.89 1.03
N LEU A 436 -12.94 7.08 1.04
CA LEU A 436 -11.50 7.27 1.18
C LEU A 436 -10.96 6.87 2.55
N GLN A 437 -11.68 7.18 3.63
CA GLN A 437 -11.30 6.80 4.99
C GLN A 437 -11.19 5.28 5.16
N ASN A 438 -12.05 4.53 4.47
CA ASN A 438 -12.06 3.07 4.52
C ASN A 438 -10.99 2.45 3.60
N ALA A 439 -10.82 2.99 2.40
CA ALA A 439 -9.92 2.42 1.39
C ALA A 439 -8.46 2.90 1.52
N PHE A 440 -8.27 4.17 1.84
CA PHE A 440 -6.97 4.86 1.87
C PHE A 440 -6.85 5.76 3.11
N PRO A 441 -6.89 5.21 4.33
CA PRO A 441 -6.67 5.99 5.54
C PRO A 441 -5.28 6.63 5.53
N GLN A 442 -5.16 7.83 6.10
CA GLN A 442 -3.88 8.57 6.22
C GLN A 442 -3.18 8.75 4.87
N SER A 443 -3.94 9.20 3.86
CA SER A 443 -3.44 9.39 2.49
C SER A 443 -3.60 10.82 1.99
N PRO A 444 -2.76 11.27 1.03
CA PRO A 444 -2.96 12.54 0.36
C PRO A 444 -4.34 12.69 -0.29
N ALA A 445 -4.90 11.61 -0.85
CA ALA A 445 -6.25 11.64 -1.44
C ALA A 445 -7.34 11.96 -0.40
N LEU A 446 -7.24 11.41 0.80
CA LEU A 446 -8.16 11.74 1.90
C LEU A 446 -8.03 13.21 2.30
N LEU A 447 -6.80 13.69 2.51
CA LEU A 447 -6.56 15.10 2.86
C LEU A 447 -7.05 16.06 1.77
N ALA A 448 -6.89 15.70 0.50
CA ALA A 448 -7.37 16.48 -0.63
C ALA A 448 -8.91 16.58 -0.65
N ALA A 449 -9.61 15.47 -0.37
CA ALA A 449 -11.06 15.47 -0.26
C ALA A 449 -11.55 16.30 0.94
N GLU A 450 -10.85 16.22 2.08
CA GLU A 450 -11.12 17.06 3.24
C GLU A 450 -10.92 18.55 2.93
N ALA A 451 -9.84 18.90 2.23
CA ALA A 451 -9.58 20.27 1.80
C ALA A 451 -10.68 20.81 0.87
N ARG A 452 -11.16 19.98 -0.07
CA ARG A 452 -12.29 20.33 -0.95
C ARG A 452 -13.58 20.55 -0.15
N LYS A 453 -13.87 19.72 0.86
CA LYS A 453 -15.01 19.93 1.77
C LYS A 453 -14.85 21.21 2.60
N ALA A 454 -13.65 21.49 3.12
CA ALA A 454 -13.37 22.71 3.88
C ALA A 454 -13.57 23.97 3.02
N ALA A 455 -13.17 23.91 1.75
CA ALA A 455 -13.38 24.99 0.80
C ALA A 455 -14.87 25.23 0.54
N TRP A 456 -15.66 24.16 0.40
CA TRP A 456 -17.12 24.25 0.30
C TRP A 456 -17.76 24.83 1.57
N LEU A 457 -17.36 24.37 2.76
CA LEU A 457 -17.84 24.89 4.05
C LEU A 457 -17.60 26.40 4.20
N THR A 458 -16.45 26.87 3.71
CA THR A 458 -16.13 28.31 3.69
C THR A 458 -17.13 29.07 2.80
N ARG A 459 -17.39 28.57 1.58
CA ARG A 459 -18.34 29.20 0.64
C ARG A 459 -19.80 29.10 1.09
N SER A 460 -20.15 28.11 1.91
CA SER A 460 -21.48 27.96 2.49
C SER A 460 -21.69 28.75 3.80
N GLY A 461 -20.67 29.47 4.28
CA GLY A 461 -20.76 30.32 5.47
C GLY A 461 -20.48 29.60 6.79
N ASN A 462 -20.05 28.33 6.76
CA ASN A 462 -19.71 27.55 7.94
C ASN A 462 -18.20 27.63 8.25
N GLU A 463 -17.73 28.85 8.52
CA GLU A 463 -16.31 29.17 8.71
C GLU A 463 -15.66 28.44 9.90
N ALA A 464 -16.41 28.24 10.99
CA ALA A 464 -15.91 27.56 12.19
C ALA A 464 -15.55 26.09 11.90
N GLU A 465 -16.42 25.37 11.20
CA GLU A 465 -16.16 23.98 10.81
C GLU A 465 -15.05 23.91 9.76
N ALA A 466 -15.04 24.82 8.78
CA ALA A 466 -13.98 24.92 7.78
C ALA A 466 -12.60 25.12 8.43
N GLY A 467 -12.49 26.07 9.38
CA GLY A 467 -11.25 26.35 10.09
C GLY A 467 -10.74 25.17 10.91
N ALA A 468 -11.64 24.44 11.58
CA ALA A 468 -11.27 23.22 12.29
C ALA A 468 -10.76 22.12 11.34
N LEU A 469 -11.38 21.98 10.17
CA LEU A 469 -10.97 20.99 9.17
C LEU A 469 -9.60 21.35 8.56
N TYR A 470 -9.37 22.61 8.17
CA TYR A 470 -8.06 23.07 7.70
C TYR A 470 -6.95 22.88 8.75
N GLY A 471 -7.24 23.16 10.03
CA GLY A 471 -6.28 22.95 11.12
C GLY A 471 -5.84 21.48 11.24
N ARG A 472 -6.77 20.53 11.09
CA ARG A 472 -6.44 19.09 11.07
C ARG A 472 -5.61 18.71 9.85
N ILE A 473 -5.99 19.18 8.66
CA ILE A 473 -5.25 18.89 7.41
C ILE A 473 -3.80 19.34 7.53
N VAL A 474 -3.53 20.53 8.07
CA VAL A 474 -2.17 21.03 8.28
C VAL A 474 -1.39 20.12 9.23
N ALA A 475 -1.99 19.75 10.37
CA ALA A 475 -1.35 18.87 11.35
C ALA A 475 -1.03 17.48 10.75
N ASP A 476 -1.98 16.89 10.02
CA ASP A 476 -1.85 15.55 9.46
C ASP A 476 -0.87 15.52 8.27
N SER A 477 -0.84 16.58 7.46
CA SER A 477 0.07 16.72 6.30
C SER A 477 1.55 16.64 6.68
N LEU A 478 1.91 17.00 7.92
CA LEU A 478 3.29 16.89 8.42
C LEU A 478 3.73 15.43 8.61
N THR A 479 2.78 14.50 8.68
CA THR A 479 3.02 13.07 8.95
C THR A 479 2.74 12.18 7.74
N ILE A 480 2.03 12.68 6.73
CA ILE A 480 1.64 11.91 5.54
C ILE A 480 2.62 12.24 4.39
N PRO A 481 3.40 11.24 3.89
CA PRO A 481 4.27 11.43 2.73
C PRO A 481 3.52 11.95 1.50
N ASP A 482 4.19 12.80 0.70
CA ASP A 482 3.66 13.43 -0.51
C ASP A 482 2.40 14.30 -0.32
N ALA A 483 1.87 14.49 0.90
CA ALA A 483 0.70 15.33 1.13
C ALA A 483 0.90 16.77 0.62
N GLY A 484 2.09 17.34 0.81
CA GLY A 484 2.40 18.70 0.39
C GLY A 484 2.37 18.92 -1.13
N SER A 485 2.70 17.91 -1.95
CA SER A 485 2.63 18.05 -3.41
C SER A 485 1.19 17.92 -3.90
N THR A 486 0.42 16.98 -3.34
CA THR A 486 -1.01 16.80 -3.67
C THR A 486 -1.87 18.00 -3.25
N LEU A 487 -1.57 18.63 -2.11
CA LEU A 487 -2.36 19.74 -1.57
C LEU A 487 -2.02 21.10 -2.17
N ARG A 488 -0.86 21.27 -2.84
CA ARG A 488 -0.37 22.58 -3.29
C ARG A 488 -1.26 23.25 -4.33
N ASP A 489 -1.95 22.46 -5.15
CA ASP A 489 -2.71 22.94 -6.31
C ASP A 489 -4.24 22.89 -6.09
N LEU A 490 -4.69 22.62 -4.86
CA LEU A 490 -6.09 22.69 -4.42
C LEU A 490 -6.41 24.07 -3.83
#